data_AF-A0A2D8CKK9-F1
#
_entry.id   AF-A0A2D8CKK9-F1
#
_cell.length_a   1.000
_cell.length_b   1.000
_cell.length_c   1.000
_cell.angle_alpha   90.00
_cell.angle_beta   90.00
_cell.angle_gamma   90.00
#
_symmetry.space_group_name_H-M   'P 1'
#
loop_
_entity.id
_entity.type
_entity.pdbx_description
1 polymer ?
#
loop_
_entity_poly.entity_id
_entity_poly.type
_entity_poly.pdbx_seq_one_letter_code
_entity_poly.pdbx_strand_id
1 'polypeptide(L)'
;MEKETKVLLGAVIAAPLAYVIPLSMGNIWLAYFLLLCVVVAFLGSLIMFASDELDSRNYKRIFIGVTCTLIVINMLLFTHDYSRKDYQKSLLLEIRKIIDEGVTKNDVQKDLTHIFARYHSEDRDSIVKTARELIPEKLGENGIYISNFDLEEDTVRDDNTNFFYEIDEEADELSIIVVTDISLGEQPGFENYDGQAGRFEMEFTLNKEGVEYEVRN
;
A
#
# COMPACT_ATOMS: atom_id res chain seq x y z
N MET A 1 29.12 23.88 34.80
CA MET A 1 28.45 22.69 34.27
C MET A 1 29.52 21.66 33.98
N GLU A 2 29.48 20.53 34.68
CA GLU A 2 30.42 19.43 34.51
C GLU A 2 30.35 18.88 33.08
N LYS A 3 31.45 18.28 32.61
CA LYS A 3 31.59 17.76 31.24
C LYS A 3 30.49 16.76 30.90
N GLU A 4 30.09 15.95 31.88
CA GLU A 4 28.99 14.98 31.80
C GLU A 4 27.64 15.64 31.52
N THR A 5 27.30 16.68 32.28
CA THR A 5 26.03 17.39 32.12
C THR A 5 25.91 18.00 30.73
N LYS A 6 27.03 18.48 30.15
CA LYS A 6 27.08 19.00 28.79
C LYS A 6 26.82 17.92 27.74
N VAL A 7 27.44 16.75 27.89
CA VAL A 7 27.25 15.61 26.99
C VAL A 7 25.82 15.10 27.03
N LEU A 8 25.24 14.97 28.24
CA LEU A 8 23.85 14.58 28.43
C LEU A 8 22.88 15.57 27.78
N LEU A 9 23.01 16.88 28.07
CA LEU A 9 22.17 17.91 27.46
C LEU A 9 22.30 17.94 25.94
N GLY A 10 23.52 17.77 25.42
CA GLY A 10 23.79 17.67 23.99
C GLY A 10 23.05 16.51 23.34
N ALA A 11 23.10 15.32 23.94
CA ALA A 11 22.39 14.14 23.44
C ALA A 11 20.86 14.30 23.52
N VAL A 12 20.34 14.88 24.61
CA VAL A 12 18.90 15.14 24.81
C VAL A 12 18.35 16.11 23.76
N ILE A 13 19.15 17.07 23.28
CA ILE A 13 18.74 17.99 22.21
C ILE A 13 18.96 17.38 20.83
N ALA A 14 20.10 16.69 20.62
CA ALA A 14 20.47 16.13 19.33
C ALA A 14 19.54 14.99 18.89
N ALA A 15 19.08 14.14 19.81
CA ALA A 15 18.23 13.00 19.48
C ALA A 15 16.86 13.42 18.88
N PRO A 16 16.09 14.35 19.48
CA PRO A 16 14.88 14.89 18.87
C PRO A 16 15.12 15.55 17.52
N LEU A 17 16.19 16.34 17.37
CA LEU A 17 16.50 17.00 16.10
C LEU A 17 16.85 15.98 15.00
N ALA A 18 17.67 14.99 15.32
CA ALA A 18 18.05 13.91 14.42
C ALA A 18 16.84 13.08 13.95
N TYR A 19 15.81 12.97 14.78
CA TYR A 19 14.59 12.24 14.44
C TYR A 19 13.56 13.11 13.70
N VAL A 20 13.28 14.33 14.18
CA VAL A 20 12.19 15.18 13.66
C VAL A 20 12.51 15.75 12.29
N ILE A 21 13.77 16.13 12.01
CA ILE A 21 14.14 16.76 10.73
C ILE A 21 13.94 15.80 9.55
N PRO A 22 14.45 14.55 9.55
CA PRO A 22 14.21 13.64 8.43
C PRO A 22 12.77 13.14 8.39
N LEU A 23 12.10 13.05 9.55
CA LEU A 23 10.69 12.68 9.61
C LEU A 23 9.80 13.70 8.92
N SER A 24 10.07 15.01 9.09
CA SER A 24 9.30 16.06 8.38
C SER A 24 9.51 16.03 6.86
N MET A 25 10.60 15.41 6.39
CA MET A 25 10.87 15.14 4.97
C MET A 25 10.25 13.81 4.49
N GLY A 26 9.45 13.12 5.33
CA GLY A 26 8.82 11.85 5.01
C GLY A 26 9.76 10.64 5.05
N ASN A 27 11.01 10.79 5.49
CA ASN A 27 12.00 9.71 5.49
C ASN A 27 12.22 9.15 6.91
N ILE A 28 11.30 8.28 7.33
CA ILE A 28 11.32 7.66 8.67
C ILE A 28 12.58 6.82 8.93
N TRP A 29 13.13 6.17 7.89
CA TRP A 29 14.32 5.32 8.04
C TRP A 29 15.59 6.13 8.22
N LEU A 30 15.70 7.27 7.53
CA LEU A 30 16.76 8.23 7.76
C LEU A 30 16.67 8.82 9.18
N ALA A 31 15.45 9.10 9.67
CA ALA A 31 15.23 9.55 11.05
C ALA A 31 15.72 8.52 12.08
N TYR A 32 15.34 7.25 11.93
CA TYR A 32 15.82 6.18 12.81
C TYR A 32 17.33 5.98 12.74
N PHE A 33 17.92 6.06 11.53
CA PHE A 33 19.36 5.92 11.36
C PHE A 33 20.14 7.04 12.06
N LEU A 34 19.73 8.29 11.89
CA LEU A 34 20.39 9.42 12.53
C LEU A 34 20.22 9.39 14.06
N LEU A 35 19.04 8.97 14.55
CA LEU A 35 18.82 8.74 15.97
C LEU A 35 19.77 7.66 16.51
N LEU A 36 19.94 6.55 15.80
CA LEU A 36 20.90 5.49 16.15
C LEU A 36 22.33 6.04 16.23
N CYS A 37 22.76 6.86 15.26
CA CYS A 37 24.07 7.50 15.30
C CYS A 37 24.27 8.36 16.56
N VAL A 38 23.27 9.15 16.94
CA VAL A 38 23.32 9.97 18.17
C VAL A 38 23.42 9.09 19.41
N VAL A 39 22.63 8.01 19.50
CA VAL A 39 22.67 7.05 20.61
C VAL A 39 24.04 6.38 20.71
N VAL A 40 24.59 5.90 19.59
CA VAL A 40 25.93 5.26 19.57
C VAL A 40 27.01 6.26 19.97
N ALA A 41 26.97 7.50 19.49
CA ALA A 41 27.91 8.54 19.88
C ALA A 41 27.83 8.86 21.38
N PHE A 42 26.63 8.96 21.93
CA PHE A 42 26.41 9.18 23.35
C PHE A 42 26.93 8.02 24.21
N LEU A 43 26.56 6.77 23.87
CA LEU A 43 27.04 5.58 24.58
C LEU A 43 28.58 5.43 24.46
N GLY A 44 29.16 5.74 23.31
CA GLY A 44 30.61 5.78 23.12
C GLY A 44 31.29 6.83 23.99
N SER A 45 30.68 8.01 24.16
CA SER A 45 31.18 9.04 25.07
C SER A 45 31.12 8.61 26.54
N LEU A 46 30.09 7.84 26.93
CA LEU A 46 30.00 7.25 28.27
C LEU A 46 31.07 6.20 28.51
N ILE A 47 31.42 5.39 27.51
CA ILE A 47 32.54 4.44 27.61
C ILE A 47 33.86 5.16 27.88
N MET A 48 34.14 6.26 27.15
CA MET A 48 35.35 7.06 27.36
C MET A 48 35.36 7.72 28.75
N PHE A 49 34.21 8.20 29.22
CA PHE A 49 34.12 8.78 30.57
C PHE A 49 34.34 7.73 31.66
N ALA A 50 33.64 6.59 31.57
CA ALA A 50 33.79 5.48 32.49
C ALA A 50 35.21 4.88 32.48
N SER A 51 35.95 5.06 31.38
CA SER A 51 37.35 4.61 31.35
C SER A 51 38.29 5.48 32.19
N ASP A 52 37.94 6.75 32.40
CA ASP A 52 38.78 7.72 33.09
C ASP A 52 38.38 7.82 34.58
N GLU A 53 37.10 7.68 34.91
CA GLU A 53 36.57 7.95 36.26
C GLU A 53 36.40 6.70 37.14
N LEU A 54 36.35 5.49 36.57
CA LEU A 54 36.17 4.26 37.34
C LEU A 54 37.51 3.64 37.76
N ASP A 55 37.84 3.75 39.05
CA ASP A 55 39.07 3.18 39.63
C ASP A 55 39.12 1.65 39.58
N SER A 56 37.97 0.98 39.69
CA SER A 56 37.92 -0.49 39.72
C SER A 56 37.88 -1.08 38.33
N ARG A 57 38.90 -1.89 38.02
CA ARG A 57 39.03 -2.64 36.76
C ARG A 57 37.82 -3.55 36.49
N ASN A 58 37.20 -4.13 37.53
CA ASN A 58 36.04 -5.00 37.36
C ASN A 58 34.78 -4.22 37.01
N TYR A 59 34.52 -3.10 37.70
CA TYR A 59 33.38 -2.23 37.38
C TYR A 59 33.49 -1.62 35.99
N LYS A 60 34.70 -1.19 35.58
CA LYS A 60 34.97 -0.70 34.23
C LYS A 60 34.69 -1.75 33.15
N ARG A 61 35.11 -3.00 33.35
CA ARG A 61 34.80 -4.10 32.42
C ARG A 61 33.31 -4.36 32.30
N ILE A 62 32.59 -4.40 33.42
CA ILE A 62 31.15 -4.62 33.43
C ILE A 62 30.43 -3.48 32.72
N PHE A 63 30.77 -2.22 33.04
CA PHE A 63 30.17 -1.05 32.41
C PHE A 63 30.36 -1.06 30.89
N ILE A 64 31.61 -1.20 30.43
CA ILE A 64 31.92 -1.27 28.99
C ILE A 64 31.18 -2.45 28.34
N GLY A 65 31.16 -3.62 28.98
CA GLY A 65 30.45 -4.80 28.46
C GLY A 65 28.95 -4.55 28.27
N VAL A 66 28.29 -3.94 29.26
CA VAL A 66 26.86 -3.58 29.19
C VAL A 66 26.62 -2.54 28.11
N THR A 67 27.42 -1.46 28.06
CA THR A 67 27.25 -0.40 27.05
C THR A 67 27.48 -0.92 25.63
N CYS A 68 28.51 -1.74 25.40
CA CYS A 68 28.72 -2.38 24.10
C CYS A 68 27.57 -3.31 23.72
N THR A 69 27.04 -4.08 24.68
CA THR A 69 25.87 -4.94 24.44
C THR A 69 24.65 -4.11 24.03
N LEU A 70 24.41 -2.97 24.68
CA LEU A 70 23.33 -2.05 24.30
C LEU A 70 23.51 -1.51 22.88
N ILE A 71 24.72 -1.12 22.49
CA ILE A 71 25.01 -0.67 21.12
C ILE A 71 24.68 -1.77 20.11
N VAL A 72 25.16 -3.00 20.34
CA VAL A 72 24.94 -4.14 19.45
C VAL A 72 23.45 -4.46 19.33
N ILE A 73 22.71 -4.48 20.43
CA ILE A 73 21.25 -4.74 20.42
C ILE A 73 20.52 -3.68 19.60
N ASN A 74 20.84 -2.39 19.78
CA ASN A 74 20.20 -1.31 19.02
C ASN A 74 20.49 -1.41 17.51
N MET A 75 21.72 -1.78 17.13
CA MET A 75 22.05 -2.03 15.72
C MET A 75 21.26 -3.21 15.16
N LEU A 76 21.17 -4.32 15.89
CA LEU A 76 20.41 -5.49 15.46
C LEU A 76 18.92 -5.18 15.29
N LEU A 77 18.32 -4.44 16.22
CA LEU A 77 16.93 -4.00 16.13
C LEU A 77 16.71 -3.10 14.92
N PHE A 78 17.58 -2.11 14.69
CA PHE A 78 17.50 -1.25 13.51
C PHE A 78 17.59 -2.06 12.21
N THR A 79 18.54 -2.98 12.10
CA THR A 79 18.69 -3.84 10.91
C THR A 79 17.47 -4.73 10.71
N HIS A 80 16.96 -5.34 11.79
CA HIS A 80 15.75 -6.16 11.74
C HIS A 80 14.56 -5.35 11.24
N ASP A 81 14.30 -4.18 11.82
CA ASP A 81 13.17 -3.35 11.43
C ASP A 81 13.33 -2.81 10.00
N TYR A 82 14.53 -2.37 9.64
CA TYR A 82 14.84 -1.94 8.28
C TYR A 82 14.62 -3.06 7.25
N SER A 83 15.02 -4.29 7.56
CA SER A 83 14.79 -5.44 6.68
C SER A 83 13.32 -5.80 6.53
N ARG A 84 12.50 -5.52 7.55
CA ARG A 84 11.05 -5.75 7.51
C ARG A 84 10.27 -4.64 6.81
N LYS A 85 10.91 -3.52 6.46
CA LYS A 85 10.29 -2.42 5.72
C LYS A 85 9.61 -2.91 4.45
N ASP A 86 10.34 -3.64 3.62
CA ASP A 86 9.85 -4.09 2.31
C ASP A 86 8.78 -5.15 2.48
N TYR A 87 8.90 -6.02 3.49
CA TYR A 87 7.87 -7.00 3.87
C TYR A 87 6.57 -6.33 4.34
N GLN A 88 6.65 -5.28 5.15
CA GLN A 88 5.47 -4.53 5.59
C GLN A 88 4.82 -3.80 4.42
N LYS A 89 5.63 -3.23 3.53
CA LYS A 89 5.14 -2.61 2.29
C LYS A 89 4.43 -3.64 1.41
N SER A 90 5.05 -4.80 1.16
CA SER A 90 4.44 -5.84 0.33
C SER A 90 3.14 -6.38 0.94
N LEU A 91 3.11 -6.60 2.26
CA LEU A 91 1.92 -7.06 2.96
C LEU A 91 0.77 -6.04 2.90
N LEU A 92 1.06 -4.75 3.08
CA LEU A 92 0.04 -3.70 2.95
C LEU A 92 -0.53 -3.63 1.53
N LEU A 93 0.33 -3.82 0.53
CA LEU A 93 -0.09 -3.85 -0.88
C LEU A 93 -0.92 -5.11 -1.20
N GLU A 94 -0.55 -6.26 -0.65
CA GLU A 94 -1.33 -7.50 -0.79
C GLU A 94 -2.71 -7.37 -0.14
N ILE A 95 -2.77 -6.79 1.07
CA ILE A 95 -4.04 -6.49 1.73
C ILE A 95 -4.89 -5.53 0.89
N ARG A 96 -4.28 -4.47 0.33
CA ARG A 96 -4.98 -3.54 -0.56
C ARG A 96 -5.55 -4.26 -1.78
N LYS A 97 -4.74 -5.10 -2.45
CA LYS A 97 -5.19 -5.93 -3.58
C LYS A 97 -6.41 -6.78 -3.23
N ILE A 98 -6.39 -7.46 -2.09
CA ILE A 98 -7.50 -8.30 -1.64
C ILE A 98 -8.76 -7.45 -1.33
N ILE A 99 -8.58 -6.27 -0.74
CA ILE A 99 -9.69 -5.35 -0.45
C ILE A 99 -10.29 -4.84 -1.76
N ASP A 100 -9.46 -4.37 -2.70
CA ASP A 100 -9.90 -3.82 -3.97
C ASP A 100 -10.59 -4.91 -4.82
N GLU A 101 -10.04 -6.12 -4.86
CA GLU A 101 -10.68 -7.29 -5.48
C GLU A 101 -12.05 -7.57 -4.84
N GLY A 102 -12.12 -7.60 -3.51
CA GLY A 102 -13.34 -7.88 -2.77
C GLY A 102 -14.42 -6.80 -2.95
N VAL A 103 -14.05 -5.53 -2.93
CA VAL A 103 -14.96 -4.39 -3.14
C VAL A 103 -15.47 -4.39 -4.57
N THR A 104 -14.57 -4.45 -5.56
CA THR A 104 -14.95 -4.47 -6.97
C THR A 104 -15.83 -5.67 -7.29
N LYS A 105 -15.47 -6.87 -6.81
CA LYS A 105 -16.30 -8.06 -7.00
C LYS A 105 -17.68 -7.87 -6.40
N ASN A 106 -17.78 -7.38 -5.16
CA ASN A 106 -19.08 -7.20 -4.52
C ASN A 106 -19.96 -6.16 -5.24
N ASP A 107 -19.38 -5.03 -5.64
CA ASP A 107 -20.11 -3.95 -6.31
C ASP A 107 -20.56 -4.36 -7.72
N VAL A 108 -19.67 -4.91 -8.53
CA VAL A 108 -19.98 -5.35 -9.91
C VAL A 108 -20.92 -6.56 -9.89
N GLN A 109 -20.64 -7.57 -9.06
CA GLN A 109 -21.47 -8.76 -8.98
C GLN A 109 -22.89 -8.44 -8.51
N LYS A 110 -23.06 -7.47 -7.61
CA LYS A 110 -24.39 -7.04 -7.18
C LYS A 110 -25.19 -6.44 -8.33
N ASP A 111 -24.59 -5.56 -9.12
CA ASP A 111 -25.25 -4.96 -10.28
C ASP A 111 -25.59 -6.01 -11.35
N LEU A 112 -24.64 -6.88 -11.70
CA LEU A 112 -24.86 -7.95 -12.67
C LEU A 112 -25.90 -8.97 -12.21
N THR A 113 -25.88 -9.35 -10.93
CA THR A 113 -26.89 -10.27 -10.36
C THR A 113 -28.27 -9.62 -10.35
N HIS A 114 -28.37 -8.30 -10.14
CA HIS A 114 -29.63 -7.57 -10.22
C HIS A 114 -30.21 -7.59 -11.64
N ILE A 115 -29.36 -7.36 -12.65
CA ILE A 115 -29.74 -7.44 -14.07
C ILE A 115 -30.19 -8.86 -14.42
N PHE A 116 -29.42 -9.88 -14.03
CA PHE A 116 -29.73 -11.28 -14.27
C PHE A 116 -31.04 -11.72 -13.61
N ALA A 117 -31.25 -11.33 -12.35
CA ALA A 117 -32.49 -11.60 -11.65
C ALA A 117 -33.70 -10.95 -12.36
N ARG A 118 -33.53 -9.73 -12.87
CA ARG A 118 -34.60 -9.03 -13.59
C ARG A 118 -34.92 -9.70 -14.91
N TYR A 119 -33.89 -10.08 -15.68
CA TYR A 119 -33.99 -10.83 -16.93
C TYR A 119 -34.85 -12.08 -16.77
N HIS A 120 -34.56 -12.92 -15.78
CA HIS A 120 -35.33 -14.14 -15.52
C HIS A 120 -36.70 -13.90 -14.89
N SER A 121 -36.86 -12.88 -14.04
CA SER A 121 -38.15 -12.61 -13.38
C SER A 121 -39.22 -12.06 -14.32
N GLU A 122 -38.81 -11.35 -15.37
CA GLU A 122 -39.69 -10.70 -16.33
C GLU A 122 -39.73 -11.41 -17.69
N ASP A 123 -39.09 -12.58 -17.80
CA ASP A 123 -39.03 -13.41 -19.01
C ASP A 123 -38.64 -12.60 -20.26
N ARG A 124 -37.53 -11.85 -20.14
CA ARG A 124 -37.07 -10.93 -21.17
C ARG A 124 -36.28 -11.67 -22.26
N ASP A 125 -36.34 -11.15 -23.48
CA ASP A 125 -35.70 -11.80 -24.64
C ASP A 125 -34.16 -11.63 -24.68
N SER A 126 -33.64 -10.56 -24.06
CA SER A 126 -32.22 -10.20 -24.11
C SER A 126 -31.70 -9.62 -22.80
N ILE A 127 -30.52 -10.08 -22.39
CA ILE A 127 -29.79 -9.56 -21.23
C ILE A 127 -29.23 -8.18 -21.51
N VAL A 128 -28.67 -7.96 -22.69
CA VAL A 128 -28.13 -6.66 -23.10
C VAL A 128 -29.22 -5.58 -23.04
N LYS A 129 -30.42 -5.90 -23.54
CA LYS A 129 -31.57 -4.99 -23.45
C LYS A 129 -31.96 -4.71 -22.00
N THR A 130 -31.91 -5.73 -21.14
CA THR A 130 -32.19 -5.59 -19.71
C THR A 130 -31.15 -4.70 -19.01
N ALA A 131 -29.87 -4.86 -19.35
CA ALA A 131 -28.78 -4.02 -18.85
C ALA A 131 -28.95 -2.56 -19.28
N ARG A 132 -29.24 -2.31 -20.57
CA ARG A 132 -29.50 -0.95 -21.10
C ARG A 132 -30.65 -0.24 -20.42
N GLU A 133 -31.65 -0.97 -19.92
CA GLU A 133 -32.77 -0.39 -19.18
C GLU A 133 -32.45 -0.10 -17.71
N LEU A 134 -31.61 -0.92 -17.07
CA LEU A 134 -31.33 -0.85 -15.64
C LEU A 134 -30.15 0.05 -15.28
N ILE A 135 -29.15 0.14 -16.14
CA ILE A 135 -27.95 0.95 -15.94
C ILE A 135 -27.62 1.83 -17.17
N PRO A 136 -28.59 2.59 -17.72
CA PRO A 136 -28.39 3.38 -18.93
C PRO A 136 -27.27 4.42 -18.77
N GLU A 137 -27.07 4.96 -17.58
CA GLU A 137 -26.03 5.94 -17.28
C GLU A 137 -24.61 5.37 -17.29
N LYS A 138 -24.46 4.05 -17.14
CA LYS A 138 -23.16 3.35 -17.14
C LYS A 138 -22.81 2.78 -18.52
N LEU A 139 -23.68 2.96 -19.52
CA LEU A 139 -23.51 2.39 -20.85
C LEU A 139 -23.47 3.54 -21.86
N GLY A 140 -22.29 3.76 -22.46
CA GLY A 140 -22.13 4.77 -23.52
C GLY A 140 -22.91 4.40 -24.78
N GLU A 141 -23.13 5.37 -25.68
CA GLU A 141 -23.85 5.14 -26.96
C GLU A 141 -23.17 4.06 -27.84
N ASN A 142 -21.86 3.84 -27.65
CA ASN A 142 -21.07 2.83 -28.36
C ASN A 142 -20.77 1.58 -27.52
N GLY A 143 -21.47 1.37 -26.41
CA GLY A 143 -21.26 0.21 -25.52
C GLY A 143 -20.03 0.30 -24.63
N ILE A 144 -19.15 1.30 -24.83
CA ILE A 144 -17.97 1.59 -24.00
C ILE A 144 -18.26 2.82 -23.13
N TYR A 145 -18.31 2.63 -21.81
CA TYR A 145 -18.36 3.72 -20.84
C TYR A 145 -17.07 3.71 -20.00
N ILE A 146 -16.41 4.87 -19.96
CA ILE A 146 -15.36 5.17 -18.98
C ILE A 146 -16.09 5.82 -17.81
N SER A 147 -16.03 5.19 -16.64
CA SER A 147 -16.48 5.80 -15.38
C SER A 147 -16.05 7.27 -15.30
N ASN A 148 -17.00 8.20 -15.10
CA ASN A 148 -16.74 9.64 -14.89
C ASN A 148 -15.90 9.95 -13.62
N PHE A 149 -15.24 8.97 -13.01
CA PHE A 149 -14.21 9.21 -11.98
C PHE A 149 -13.03 10.06 -12.51
N ASP A 150 -12.87 10.17 -13.84
CA ASP A 150 -11.85 10.96 -14.51
C ASP A 150 -12.13 12.48 -14.63
N LEU A 151 -13.25 13.01 -14.13
CA LEU A 151 -13.60 14.44 -14.33
C LEU A 151 -13.64 15.31 -13.05
N GLU A 152 -13.41 14.77 -11.86
CA GLU A 152 -13.14 15.57 -10.67
C GLU A 152 -11.62 15.63 -10.39
N GLU A 153 -10.94 16.51 -11.11
CA GLU A 153 -9.50 16.83 -11.04
C GLU A 153 -8.97 17.24 -9.64
N ASP A 154 -9.79 17.22 -8.58
CA ASP A 154 -9.46 17.91 -7.32
C ASP A 154 -9.71 17.09 -6.04
N THR A 155 -9.99 15.79 -6.13
CA THR A 155 -9.97 14.93 -4.94
C THR A 155 -8.81 13.95 -5.00
N VAL A 156 -7.84 14.16 -4.11
CA VAL A 156 -6.77 13.22 -3.76
C VAL A 156 -7.40 11.96 -3.17
N ARG A 157 -8.04 11.15 -4.01
CA ARG A 157 -8.40 9.78 -3.71
C ARG A 157 -7.37 8.88 -4.37
N ASP A 158 -6.68 8.13 -3.53
CA ASP A 158 -5.64 7.15 -3.87
C ASP A 158 -6.22 5.97 -4.69
N ASP A 159 -7.53 5.95 -4.96
CA ASP A 159 -8.26 4.82 -5.55
C ASP A 159 -8.55 5.08 -7.03
N ASN A 160 -7.54 4.88 -7.87
CA ASN A 160 -7.63 5.02 -9.32
C ASN A 160 -8.22 3.72 -9.93
N THR A 161 -9.49 3.44 -9.63
CA THR A 161 -10.21 2.27 -10.15
C THR A 161 -11.14 2.69 -11.29
N ASN A 162 -10.84 2.19 -12.48
CA ASN A 162 -11.57 2.44 -13.71
C ASN A 162 -12.44 1.24 -14.08
N PHE A 163 -13.65 1.51 -14.55
CA PHE A 163 -14.60 0.50 -15.02
C PHE A 163 -14.85 0.76 -16.51
N PHE A 164 -14.62 -0.25 -17.33
CA PHE A 164 -14.90 -0.29 -18.75
C PHE A 164 -16.02 -1.28 -18.98
N TYR A 165 -17.10 -0.82 -19.58
CA TYR A 165 -18.24 -1.67 -19.93
C TYR A 165 -18.09 -2.02 -21.42
N GLU A 166 -18.38 -3.25 -21.80
CA GLU A 166 -18.41 -3.71 -23.18
C GLU A 166 -19.69 -4.53 -23.41
N ILE A 167 -20.37 -4.28 -24.53
CA ILE A 167 -21.58 -5.01 -24.91
C ILE A 167 -21.31 -5.78 -26.19
N ASP A 168 -21.59 -7.08 -26.17
CA ASP A 168 -21.68 -7.92 -27.37
C ASP A 168 -23.16 -8.19 -27.67
N GLU A 169 -23.72 -7.49 -28.66
CA GLU A 169 -25.12 -7.68 -29.07
C GLU A 169 -25.35 -9.00 -29.83
N GLU A 170 -24.32 -9.58 -30.46
CA GLU A 170 -24.44 -10.83 -31.21
C GLU A 170 -24.47 -12.04 -30.27
N ALA A 171 -23.67 -12.00 -29.21
CA ALA A 171 -23.64 -13.02 -28.17
C ALA A 171 -24.68 -12.80 -27.04
N ASP A 172 -25.31 -11.61 -26.98
CA ASP A 172 -26.17 -11.15 -25.86
C ASP A 172 -25.43 -11.17 -24.52
N GLU A 173 -24.23 -10.58 -24.51
CA GLU A 173 -23.32 -10.55 -23.36
C GLU A 173 -22.96 -9.11 -22.96
N LEU A 174 -22.78 -8.91 -21.66
CA LEU A 174 -22.25 -7.68 -21.07
C LEU A 174 -20.96 -8.03 -20.32
N SER A 175 -19.85 -7.46 -20.74
CA SER A 175 -18.57 -7.55 -20.04
C SER A 175 -18.27 -6.25 -19.29
N ILE A 176 -17.74 -6.37 -18.08
CA ILE A 176 -17.26 -5.24 -17.27
C ILE A 176 -15.82 -5.53 -16.92
N ILE A 177 -14.91 -4.75 -17.51
CA ILE A 177 -13.47 -4.81 -17.27
C ILE A 177 -13.13 -3.73 -16.24
N VAL A 178 -12.60 -4.15 -15.09
CA VAL A 178 -12.19 -3.25 -14.02
C VAL A 178 -10.68 -3.22 -13.94
N VAL A 179 -10.12 -2.02 -14.03
CA VAL A 179 -8.69 -1.76 -13.97
C VAL A 179 -8.40 -0.94 -12.72
N THR A 180 -7.46 -1.35 -11.90
CA THR A 180 -7.08 -0.60 -10.69
C THR A 180 -5.56 -0.49 -10.50
N ASP A 181 -5.15 0.68 -9.99
CA ASP A 181 -3.76 1.02 -9.72
C ASP A 181 -3.24 0.35 -8.45
N ILE A 182 -2.85 -0.91 -8.59
CA ILE A 182 -2.05 -1.57 -7.56
C ILE A 182 -0.59 -1.34 -7.90
N SER A 183 0.14 -0.65 -7.02
CA SER A 183 1.56 -0.27 -7.23
C SER A 183 2.55 -1.42 -7.46
N LEU A 184 2.08 -2.67 -7.50
CA LEU A 184 2.81 -3.86 -7.89
C LEU A 184 2.19 -4.41 -9.17
N GLY A 185 2.70 -3.95 -10.30
CA GLY A 185 2.62 -4.72 -11.52
C GLY A 185 3.29 -6.05 -11.33
N GLU A 186 2.52 -7.10 -11.02
CA GLU A 186 3.02 -8.47 -10.87
C GLU A 186 3.66 -8.96 -12.18
N GLN A 187 3.28 -8.37 -13.31
CA GLN A 187 3.87 -8.60 -14.62
C GLN A 187 4.25 -7.28 -15.31
N PRO A 188 5.54 -6.88 -15.33
CA PRO A 188 6.00 -5.68 -16.01
C PRO A 188 5.74 -5.64 -17.52
N GLY A 189 5.39 -6.79 -18.12
CA GLY A 189 5.06 -6.94 -19.53
C GLY A 189 3.56 -7.18 -19.80
N PHE A 190 2.71 -7.19 -18.78
CA PHE A 190 1.26 -7.21 -18.96
C PHE A 190 0.79 -5.78 -19.16
N GLU A 191 0.35 -5.47 -20.38
CA GLU A 191 -0.41 -4.26 -20.70
C GLU A 191 -1.88 -4.58 -20.47
N ASN A 192 -2.51 -3.85 -19.56
CA ASN A 192 -3.94 -3.94 -19.30
C ASN A 192 -4.74 -3.30 -20.45
N TYR A 193 -6.07 -3.30 -20.31
CA TYR A 193 -7.01 -2.74 -21.28
C TYR A 193 -6.77 -1.25 -21.58
N ASP A 194 -6.24 -0.47 -20.63
CA ASP A 194 -5.91 0.96 -20.83
C ASP A 194 -4.48 1.20 -21.37
N GLY A 195 -3.74 0.13 -21.69
CA GLY A 195 -2.38 0.18 -22.27
C GLY A 195 -1.27 0.50 -21.27
N GLN A 196 -1.56 0.47 -19.97
CA GLN A 196 -0.60 0.69 -18.90
C GLN A 196 -0.06 -0.63 -18.33
N ALA A 197 1.25 -0.65 -18.12
CA ALA A 197 1.92 -1.81 -17.59
C ALA A 197 1.75 -1.93 -16.08
N GLY A 198 1.46 -3.14 -15.60
CA GLY A 198 1.56 -3.44 -14.19
C GLY A 198 0.40 -2.93 -13.32
N ARG A 199 -0.81 -2.92 -13.86
CA ARG A 199 -2.07 -2.70 -13.13
C ARG A 199 -2.84 -4.01 -13.00
N PHE A 200 -3.74 -4.10 -12.03
CA PHE A 200 -4.62 -5.26 -11.84
C PHE A 200 -5.87 -5.11 -12.70
N GLU A 201 -6.25 -6.17 -13.41
CA GLU A 201 -7.43 -6.21 -14.27
C GLU A 201 -8.34 -7.38 -13.88
N MET A 202 -9.63 -7.12 -13.79
CA MET A 202 -10.66 -8.14 -13.63
C MET A 202 -11.74 -7.96 -14.67
N GLU A 203 -12.14 -9.04 -15.29
CA GLU A 203 -13.27 -9.06 -16.21
C GLU A 203 -14.43 -9.80 -15.58
N PHE A 204 -15.63 -9.22 -15.66
CA PHE A 204 -16.88 -9.84 -15.30
C PHE A 204 -17.73 -9.97 -16.55
N THR A 205 -18.21 -11.17 -16.86
CA THR A 205 -19.07 -11.42 -18.02
C THR A 205 -20.45 -11.86 -17.55
N LEU A 206 -21.49 -11.17 -18.00
CA LEU A 206 -22.88 -11.51 -17.79
C LEU A 206 -23.49 -11.99 -19.10
N ASN A 207 -24.01 -13.22 -19.08
CA ASN A 207 -24.73 -13.83 -20.19
C ASN A 207 -25.96 -14.59 -19.67
N LYS A 208 -26.65 -15.32 -20.56
CA LYS A 208 -27.91 -16.03 -20.24
C LYS A 208 -27.74 -17.14 -19.22
N GLU A 209 -26.53 -17.62 -19.03
CA GLU A 209 -26.21 -18.74 -18.14
C GLU A 209 -25.86 -18.25 -16.73
N GLY A 210 -25.28 -17.06 -16.61
CA GLY A 210 -24.99 -16.44 -15.31
C GLY A 210 -23.99 -15.30 -15.35
N VAL A 211 -23.35 -15.07 -14.20
CA VAL A 211 -22.27 -14.10 -14.02
C VAL A 211 -20.98 -14.87 -13.79
N GLU A 212 -20.02 -14.70 -14.69
CA GLU A 212 -18.66 -15.23 -14.58
C GLU A 212 -17.68 -14.10 -14.29
N TYR A 213 -16.54 -14.43 -13.66
CA TYR A 213 -15.46 -13.47 -13.46
C TYR A 213 -14.10 -14.14 -13.61
N GLU A 214 -13.15 -13.41 -14.20
CA GLU A 214 -11.78 -13.84 -14.39
C GLU A 214 -10.81 -12.71 -14.00
N VAL A 215 -9.74 -13.07 -13.29
CA VAL A 215 -8.64 -12.14 -12.99
C VAL A 215 -7.65 -12.21 -14.15
N ARG A 216 -7.46 -11.10 -14.88
CA ARG A 216 -6.54 -10.98 -16.00
C ARG A 216 -5.24 -10.34 -15.48
N ASN A 217 -4.18 -11.12 -15.39
CA ASN A 217 -2.91 -10.77 -14.74
C ASN A 217 -1.70 -11.09 -15.62
#